data_AF-A0A9E2X0X3-F1
#
_entry.id   AF-A0A9E2X0X3-F1
#
_cell.length_a   1.000
_cell.length_b   1.000
_cell.length_c   1.000
_cell.angle_alpha   90.00
_cell.angle_beta   90.00
_cell.angle_gamma   90.00
#
_symmetry.space_group_name_H-M   'P 1'
#
loop_
_entity.id
_entity.type
_entity.pdbx_description
1 polymer ?
#
loop_
_entity_poly.entity_id
_entity_poly.type
_entity_poly.pdbx_seq_one_letter_code
_entity_poly.pdbx_strand_id
1 'polypeptide(L)'
;MKSSILIILISLILPKELFSQDSTSFRTRYYQLVEGSENSGRYQVMMGSDIDTTWYRWDHRGYSFGFDKRKTPMYTHVEGIISTPYMVQVRGNAEERNKKRWGYHVFEGYAKDDKSRITLLVNKHEEEGKAVAEMYYYGTVYNHSPQAYNWLKIGSDVKQHSFMFSRDKAIFYGSLTLTNALTLGRIGKEDLLDTEPAKDHESVAEESAKYVNYESLKNSEDGTIFYDKDHDIVVIKIKGEWRQLETKPLPKNIKYDF
;
A
#
# COMPACT_ATOMS: atom_id res chain seq x y z
N MET A 1 -0.25 72.59 -44.75
CA MET A 1 -1.05 71.69 -45.62
C MET A 1 -0.38 70.32 -45.53
N LYS A 2 -0.99 69.35 -44.82
CA LYS A 2 -1.76 68.22 -45.38
C LYS A 2 -0.94 67.43 -46.41
N SER A 3 -0.79 66.11 -46.42
CA SER A 3 -1.18 64.96 -45.59
C SER A 3 -0.61 63.74 -46.34
N SER A 4 -0.40 62.62 -45.65
CA SER A 4 -0.45 61.25 -46.17
C SER A 4 0.79 60.71 -46.92
N ILE A 5 1.42 59.69 -46.32
CA ILE A 5 1.64 58.31 -46.82
C ILE A 5 2.46 57.63 -45.70
N LEU A 6 1.78 57.08 -44.68
CA LEU A 6 1.21 55.73 -44.65
C LEU A 6 2.29 54.64 -44.61
N ILE A 7 2.79 54.41 -43.40
CA ILE A 7 2.93 53.12 -42.71
C ILE A 7 2.77 51.91 -43.66
N ILE A 8 3.84 51.53 -44.36
CA ILE A 8 4.00 50.21 -44.98
C ILE A 8 5.44 49.78 -44.71
N LEU A 9 5.74 49.38 -43.46
CA LEU A 9 6.84 48.45 -43.17
C LEU A 9 6.80 47.94 -41.70
N ILE A 10 5.60 47.75 -41.13
CA ILE A 10 5.42 47.00 -39.88
C ILE A 10 4.27 46.00 -40.11
N SER A 11 4.49 45.08 -41.04
CA SER A 11 3.62 43.93 -41.28
C SER A 11 4.40 42.62 -41.46
N LEU A 12 5.67 42.60 -41.06
CA LEU A 12 6.56 41.43 -41.12
C LEU A 12 7.04 40.96 -39.74
N ILE A 13 6.28 41.25 -38.69
CA ILE A 13 6.47 40.66 -37.37
C ILE A 13 5.17 39.98 -36.95
N LEU A 14 5.11 38.67 -37.21
CA LEU A 14 4.48 37.55 -36.47
C LEU A 14 3.05 37.75 -35.88
N PRO A 15 2.12 36.79 -36.05
CA PRO A 15 2.40 35.38 -35.74
C PRO A 15 1.87 34.37 -36.77
N LYS A 16 2.74 33.42 -37.15
CA LYS A 16 2.34 32.12 -37.73
C LYS A 16 2.17 31.04 -36.64
N GLU A 17 1.63 31.43 -35.49
CA GLU A 17 1.14 30.48 -34.48
C GLU A 17 -0.36 30.63 -34.22
N LEU A 18 -1.10 31.00 -35.26
CA LEU A 18 -2.47 30.52 -35.43
C LEU A 18 -2.41 29.07 -35.95
N PHE A 19 -1.81 28.17 -35.16
CA PHE A 19 -2.38 26.84 -35.08
C PHE A 19 -3.70 27.02 -34.34
N SER A 20 -4.71 27.39 -35.12
CA SER A 20 -6.10 27.21 -34.78
C SER A 20 -6.24 25.75 -34.34
N GLN A 21 -6.20 25.53 -33.01
CA GLN A 21 -6.88 24.42 -32.40
C GLN A 21 -8.33 24.60 -32.81
N ASP A 22 -8.69 23.93 -33.89
CA ASP A 22 -10.07 23.68 -34.24
C ASP A 22 -10.62 22.70 -33.19
N SER A 23 -10.82 23.19 -31.96
CA SER A 23 -11.58 22.51 -30.95
C SER A 23 -13.05 22.77 -31.28
N THR A 24 -13.57 21.94 -32.17
CA THR A 24 -14.97 21.54 -32.14
C THR A 24 -15.47 21.49 -30.69
N SER A 25 -16.67 22.01 -30.46
CA SER A 25 -17.35 22.27 -29.18
C SER A 25 -17.64 21.03 -28.31
N PHE A 26 -16.83 19.99 -28.41
CA PHE A 26 -16.90 18.72 -27.69
C PHE A 26 -16.27 18.75 -26.28
N ARG A 27 -15.74 19.89 -25.80
CA ARG A 27 -14.82 19.96 -24.65
C ARG A 27 -15.40 20.49 -23.32
N THR A 28 -16.60 20.10 -22.90
CA THR A 28 -17.16 20.61 -21.61
C THR A 28 -17.68 19.56 -20.63
N ARG A 29 -17.79 18.28 -21.00
CA ARG A 29 -18.35 17.26 -20.07
C ARG A 29 -17.33 16.73 -19.06
N TYR A 30 -16.10 16.47 -19.51
CA TYR A 30 -15.10 15.75 -18.71
C TYR A 30 -14.05 16.66 -18.06
N TYR A 31 -14.09 17.95 -18.39
CA TYR A 31 -13.25 18.99 -17.83
C TYR A 31 -14.14 20.21 -17.59
N GLN A 32 -14.31 20.58 -16.32
CA GLN A 32 -15.22 21.64 -15.90
C GLN A 32 -14.52 22.58 -14.92
N LEU A 33 -14.75 23.88 -15.08
CA LEU A 33 -14.46 24.85 -14.04
C LEU A 33 -15.73 25.02 -13.21
N VAL A 34 -15.66 24.66 -11.92
CA VAL A 34 -16.77 24.75 -10.99
C VAL A 34 -16.44 25.82 -9.96
N GLU A 35 -17.36 26.75 -9.73
CA GLU A 35 -17.17 27.79 -8.73
C GLU A 35 -17.12 27.17 -7.34
N GLY A 36 -16.10 27.49 -6.54
CA GLY A 36 -15.87 26.88 -5.23
C GLY A 36 -16.91 27.31 -4.19
N SER A 37 -17.46 28.50 -4.33
CA SER A 37 -18.58 28.99 -3.52
C SER A 37 -19.40 29.95 -4.37
N GLU A 38 -20.70 30.02 -4.09
CA GLU A 38 -21.64 30.87 -4.83
C GLU A 38 -21.14 32.33 -4.85
N ASN A 39 -21.00 32.90 -6.05
CA ASN A 39 -20.55 34.28 -6.28
C ASN A 39 -19.13 34.61 -5.77
N SER A 40 -18.26 33.61 -5.55
CA SER A 40 -16.87 33.84 -5.11
C SER A 40 -15.93 34.34 -6.21
N GLY A 41 -16.26 34.08 -7.48
CA GLY A 41 -15.37 34.26 -8.61
C GLY A 41 -14.12 33.37 -8.57
N ARG A 42 -14.10 32.34 -7.70
CA ARG A 42 -12.99 31.40 -7.54
C ARG A 42 -13.42 30.01 -8.00
N TYR A 43 -12.61 29.39 -8.84
CA TYR A 43 -12.97 28.15 -9.52
C TYR A 43 -12.01 27.01 -9.17
N GLN A 44 -12.55 25.80 -9.13
CA GLN A 44 -11.78 24.55 -9.13
C GLN A 44 -11.97 23.84 -10.47
N VAL A 45 -10.96 23.06 -10.86
CA VAL A 45 -11.05 22.18 -12.02
C VAL A 45 -11.59 20.82 -11.56
N MET A 46 -12.66 20.36 -12.22
CA MET A 46 -13.18 19.01 -12.08
C MET A 46 -12.89 18.20 -13.34
N MET A 47 -12.29 17.03 -13.16
CA MET A 47 -12.09 16.04 -14.20
C MET A 47 -12.94 14.81 -13.92
N GLY A 48 -13.55 14.23 -14.96
CA GLY A 48 -14.42 13.05 -14.81
C GLY A 48 -14.41 12.15 -16.03
N SER A 49 -15.03 10.99 -15.89
CA SER A 49 -15.20 9.98 -16.95
C SER A 49 -16.60 9.37 -16.86
N ASP A 50 -17.07 8.76 -17.96
CA ASP A 50 -18.36 8.07 -18.01
C ASP A 50 -18.26 6.64 -17.48
N ILE A 51 -19.41 6.08 -17.12
CA ILE A 51 -19.58 4.64 -16.92
C ILE A 51 -19.91 4.02 -18.28
N ASP A 52 -19.04 3.16 -18.78
CA ASP A 52 -19.25 2.40 -20.01
C ASP A 52 -19.03 0.92 -19.73
N THR A 53 -20.10 0.13 -19.64
CA THR A 53 -20.01 -1.32 -19.39
C THR A 53 -19.34 -2.09 -20.52
N THR A 54 -19.21 -1.49 -21.71
CA THR A 54 -18.63 -2.08 -22.92
C THR A 54 -17.16 -1.69 -23.14
N TRP A 55 -16.57 -0.89 -22.24
CA TRP A 55 -15.15 -0.52 -22.34
C TRP A 55 -14.26 -1.76 -22.38
N TYR A 56 -13.54 -1.97 -23.49
CA TYR A 56 -12.77 -3.19 -23.74
C TYR A 56 -11.76 -3.55 -22.63
N ARG A 57 -11.24 -2.56 -21.89
CA ARG A 57 -10.31 -2.84 -20.78
C ARG A 57 -10.96 -3.55 -19.62
N TRP A 58 -12.29 -3.56 -19.53
CA TRP A 58 -13.00 -4.37 -18.56
C TRP A 58 -12.79 -5.89 -18.72
N ASP A 59 -12.29 -6.35 -19.86
CA ASP A 59 -11.88 -7.73 -20.06
C ASP A 59 -10.47 -8.01 -19.54
N HIS A 60 -9.70 -6.96 -19.26
CA HIS A 60 -8.41 -7.05 -18.59
C HIS A 60 -8.59 -7.01 -17.07
N ARG A 61 -8.07 -8.05 -16.41
CA ARG A 61 -8.17 -8.22 -14.95
C ARG A 61 -7.67 -7.01 -14.16
N GLY A 62 -6.58 -6.37 -14.59
CA GLY A 62 -6.02 -5.19 -13.91
C GLY A 62 -6.98 -4.01 -13.80
N TYR A 63 -7.97 -3.93 -14.69
CA TYR A 63 -8.96 -2.85 -14.73
C TYR A 63 -10.30 -3.26 -14.11
N SER A 64 -10.71 -4.53 -14.22
CA SER A 64 -12.03 -4.96 -13.74
C SER A 64 -12.04 -5.61 -12.36
N PHE A 65 -10.90 -6.12 -11.88
CA PHE A 65 -10.86 -6.90 -10.64
C PHE A 65 -11.27 -6.02 -9.44
N GLY A 66 -12.40 -6.32 -8.82
CA GLY A 66 -12.92 -5.58 -7.64
C GLY A 66 -13.71 -4.31 -7.94
N PHE A 67 -14.11 -4.08 -9.20
CA PHE A 67 -14.95 -2.96 -9.62
C PHE A 67 -16.32 -3.44 -10.15
N ASP A 68 -17.38 -2.65 -9.92
CA ASP A 68 -18.70 -2.87 -10.53
C ASP A 68 -18.78 -2.04 -11.81
N LYS A 69 -18.67 -2.70 -12.98
CA LYS A 69 -18.65 -2.06 -14.30
C LYS A 69 -19.89 -1.18 -14.59
N ARG A 70 -20.98 -1.37 -13.84
CA ARG A 70 -22.23 -0.58 -13.98
C ARG A 70 -22.24 0.69 -13.12
N LYS A 71 -21.26 0.85 -12.23
CA LYS A 71 -21.20 1.96 -11.25
C LYS A 71 -19.87 2.71 -11.31
N THR A 72 -18.79 2.02 -11.68
CA THR A 72 -17.44 2.59 -11.74
C THR A 72 -17.21 3.29 -13.08
N PRO A 73 -16.85 4.59 -13.08
CA PRO A 73 -16.42 5.27 -14.29
C PRO A 73 -15.18 4.62 -14.91
N MET A 74 -15.01 4.73 -16.23
CA MET A 74 -13.77 4.34 -16.91
C MET A 74 -12.57 5.06 -16.30
N TYR A 75 -11.39 4.45 -16.42
CA TYR A 75 -10.19 5.03 -15.86
C TYR A 75 -9.79 6.29 -16.66
N THR A 76 -9.48 7.38 -15.95
CA THR A 76 -8.83 8.54 -16.57
C THR A 76 -7.35 8.24 -16.75
N HIS A 77 -6.88 8.26 -17.98
CA HIS A 77 -5.47 8.07 -18.30
C HIS A 77 -4.75 9.42 -18.40
N VAL A 78 -3.57 9.53 -17.78
CA VAL A 78 -2.68 10.68 -17.91
C VAL A 78 -1.41 10.22 -18.60
N GLU A 79 -1.20 10.66 -19.84
CA GLU A 79 0.00 10.36 -20.64
C GLU A 79 1.11 11.36 -20.31
N GLY A 80 1.68 11.24 -19.10
CA GLY A 80 2.74 12.13 -18.65
C GLY A 80 3.04 12.01 -17.16
N ILE A 81 3.98 12.83 -16.69
CA ILE A 81 4.32 12.91 -15.27
C ILE A 81 3.32 13.82 -14.57
N ILE A 82 2.69 13.32 -13.50
CA ILE A 82 1.95 14.16 -12.55
C ILE A 82 2.93 14.64 -11.48
N SER A 83 3.22 15.94 -11.46
CA SER A 83 4.04 16.58 -10.43
C SER A 83 3.26 17.72 -9.81
N THR A 84 3.14 17.73 -8.47
CA THR A 84 2.41 18.74 -7.72
C THR A 84 3.13 19.05 -6.41
N PRO A 85 3.26 20.33 -6.01
CA PRO A 85 3.76 20.69 -4.69
C PRO A 85 2.70 20.55 -3.58
N TYR A 86 1.49 20.11 -3.94
CA TYR A 86 0.34 19.99 -3.03
C TYR A 86 -0.03 18.53 -2.74
N MET A 87 -0.84 18.32 -1.70
CA MET A 87 -1.34 17.01 -1.28
C MET A 87 -2.20 16.36 -2.38
N VAL A 88 -1.93 15.07 -2.67
CA VAL A 88 -2.88 14.17 -3.33
C VAL A 88 -3.71 13.48 -2.24
N GLN A 89 -5.03 13.64 -2.27
CA GLN A 89 -5.93 13.05 -1.28
C GLN A 89 -6.81 11.97 -1.89
N VAL A 90 -6.81 10.79 -1.26
CA VAL A 90 -7.71 9.68 -1.63
C VAL A 90 -8.77 9.52 -0.53
N ARG A 91 -10.00 9.95 -0.82
CA ARG A 91 -11.14 9.85 0.11
C ARG A 91 -12.00 8.65 -0.26
N GLY A 92 -12.59 8.02 0.75
CA GLY A 92 -13.60 6.98 0.57
C GLY A 92 -14.50 6.95 1.79
N ASN A 93 -15.77 7.29 1.61
CA ASN A 93 -16.83 7.08 2.59
C ASN A 93 -18.01 6.38 1.89
N ALA A 94 -19.00 5.93 2.66
CA ALA A 94 -20.09 5.10 2.15
C ALA A 94 -20.93 5.76 1.04
N GLU A 95 -20.94 7.09 0.99
CA GLU A 95 -21.76 7.93 0.11
C GLU A 95 -21.00 8.43 -1.13
N GLU A 96 -19.68 8.20 -1.22
CA GLU A 96 -18.91 8.62 -2.39
C GLU A 96 -19.29 7.81 -3.64
N ARG A 97 -19.56 8.53 -4.74
CA ARG A 97 -19.97 7.96 -6.04
C ARG A 97 -19.00 6.89 -6.57
N ASN A 98 -17.72 7.04 -6.27
CA ASN A 98 -16.63 6.16 -6.75
C ASN A 98 -15.87 5.56 -5.56
N LYS A 99 -16.54 4.75 -4.74
CA LYS A 99 -15.95 4.04 -3.60
C LYS A 99 -14.56 3.49 -3.95
N LYS A 100 -13.63 3.54 -2.99
CA LYS A 100 -12.35 2.83 -3.09
C LYS A 100 -12.62 1.39 -3.54
N ARG A 101 -11.68 0.76 -4.24
CA ARG A 101 -11.78 -0.65 -4.61
C ARG A 101 -11.94 -1.50 -3.33
N TRP A 102 -13.05 -2.25 -3.29
CA TRP A 102 -13.57 -2.95 -2.10
C TRP A 102 -13.77 -2.11 -0.84
N GLY A 103 -13.71 -0.78 -0.93
CA GLY A 103 -13.92 0.16 0.17
C GLY A 103 -12.64 0.61 0.89
N TYR A 104 -11.48 0.01 0.63
CA TYR A 104 -10.27 0.22 1.45
C TYR A 104 -8.97 0.49 0.69
N HIS A 105 -8.86 0.17 -0.61
CA HIS A 105 -7.64 0.43 -1.40
C HIS A 105 -7.42 1.94 -1.64
N VAL A 106 -6.24 2.46 -1.27
CA VAL A 106 -5.85 3.86 -1.51
C VAL A 106 -4.79 4.01 -2.59
N PHE A 107 -3.96 2.98 -2.82
CA PHE A 107 -2.94 2.99 -3.85
C PHE A 107 -2.64 1.56 -4.33
N GLU A 108 -2.46 1.41 -5.64
CA GLU A 108 -1.94 0.19 -6.26
C GLU A 108 -0.90 0.56 -7.32
N GLY A 109 0.28 -0.07 -7.25
CA GLY A 109 1.34 0.06 -8.24
C GLY A 109 1.66 -1.30 -8.82
N TYR A 110 1.52 -1.46 -10.14
CA TYR A 110 1.77 -2.72 -10.83
C TYR A 110 3.22 -2.79 -11.30
N ALA A 111 3.83 -3.96 -11.17
CA ALA A 111 5.16 -4.22 -11.72
C ALA A 111 5.10 -4.33 -13.25
N LYS A 112 6.26 -4.38 -13.89
CA LYS A 112 6.40 -4.53 -15.36
C LYS A 112 5.64 -5.74 -15.93
N ASP A 113 5.44 -6.77 -15.11
CA ASP A 113 4.75 -8.00 -15.49
C ASP A 113 3.21 -7.90 -15.45
N ASP A 114 2.65 -6.78 -14.96
CA ASP A 114 1.23 -6.55 -14.70
C ASP A 114 0.55 -7.62 -13.82
N LYS A 115 1.36 -8.35 -13.04
CA LYS A 115 0.90 -9.45 -12.18
C LYS A 115 1.21 -9.15 -10.72
N SER A 116 2.43 -8.71 -10.44
CA SER A 116 2.86 -8.32 -9.11
C SER A 116 2.42 -6.89 -8.83
N ARG A 117 2.00 -6.58 -7.60
CA ARG A 117 1.52 -5.24 -7.25
C ARG A 117 1.86 -4.87 -5.82
N ILE A 118 2.30 -3.64 -5.61
CA ILE A 118 2.29 -3.02 -4.30
C ILE A 118 0.89 -2.48 -4.03
N THR A 119 0.37 -2.73 -2.85
CA THR A 119 -0.97 -2.33 -2.44
C THR A 119 -0.91 -1.62 -1.10
N LEU A 120 -1.59 -0.48 -0.99
CA LEU A 120 -1.81 0.23 0.27
C LEU A 120 -3.31 0.29 0.55
N LEU A 121 -3.70 -0.21 1.72
CA LEU A 121 -5.08 -0.27 2.21
C LEU A 121 -5.20 0.55 3.49
N VAL A 122 -6.40 1.08 3.75
CA VAL A 122 -6.71 1.76 5.00
C VAL A 122 -8.07 1.30 5.48
N ASN A 123 -8.14 0.86 6.74
CA ASN A 123 -9.34 0.41 7.44
C ASN A 123 -10.00 -0.83 6.80
N LYS A 124 -9.22 -1.74 6.20
CA LYS A 124 -9.75 -3.06 5.79
C LYS A 124 -10.03 -3.92 7.02
N HIS A 125 -9.06 -3.96 7.95
CA HIS A 125 -9.12 -4.76 9.17
C HIS A 125 -9.02 -3.88 10.43
N GLU A 126 -9.46 -4.46 11.54
CA GLU A 126 -9.20 -3.97 12.90
C GLU A 126 -8.34 -5.01 13.62
N GLU A 127 -7.21 -4.58 14.16
CA GLU A 127 -6.29 -5.42 14.93
C GLU A 127 -5.97 -4.71 16.25
N GLU A 128 -5.90 -5.46 17.35
CA GLU A 128 -5.64 -4.90 18.69
C GLU A 128 -6.57 -3.71 19.05
N GLY A 129 -7.85 -3.80 18.62
CA GLY A 129 -8.89 -2.79 18.85
C GLY A 129 -8.73 -1.50 18.04
N LYS A 130 -7.91 -1.49 16.98
CA LYS A 130 -7.68 -0.32 16.13
C LYS A 130 -7.69 -0.67 14.64
N ALA A 131 -8.25 0.22 13.83
CA ALA A 131 -8.23 0.08 12.38
C ALA A 131 -6.79 0.15 11.84
N VAL A 132 -6.47 -0.69 10.86
CA VAL A 132 -5.11 -0.85 10.32
C VAL A 132 -4.95 -0.15 8.97
N ALA A 133 -3.78 0.48 8.77
CA ALA A 133 -3.28 0.83 7.45
C ALA A 133 -2.24 -0.22 7.03
N GLU A 134 -2.47 -0.87 5.90
CA GLU A 134 -1.73 -2.06 5.50
C GLU A 134 -0.99 -1.79 4.20
N MET A 135 0.28 -2.20 4.13
CA MET A 135 1.07 -2.12 2.91
C MET A 135 1.80 -3.43 2.67
N TYR A 136 1.61 -4.00 1.48
CA TYR A 136 2.25 -5.25 1.09
C TYR A 136 2.57 -5.28 -0.39
N TYR A 137 3.57 -6.09 -0.76
CA TYR A 137 3.94 -6.34 -2.15
C TYR A 137 3.51 -7.75 -2.56
N TYR A 138 2.43 -7.83 -3.31
CA TYR A 138 1.87 -9.10 -3.79
C TYR A 138 2.62 -9.58 -5.04
N GLY A 139 2.94 -10.87 -5.09
CA GLY A 139 3.58 -11.54 -6.20
C GLY A 139 2.59 -12.04 -7.26
N THR A 140 3.00 -13.08 -7.99
CA THR A 140 2.22 -13.63 -9.11
C THR A 140 1.28 -14.76 -8.71
N VAL A 141 1.52 -15.37 -7.55
CA VAL A 141 0.67 -16.43 -6.99
C VAL A 141 -0.50 -15.78 -6.27
N TYR A 142 -1.72 -16.19 -6.62
CA TYR A 142 -2.96 -15.61 -6.09
C TYR A 142 -3.55 -16.48 -4.98
N ASN A 143 -2.89 -16.49 -3.83
CA ASN A 143 -3.40 -17.08 -2.60
C ASN A 143 -2.90 -16.29 -1.38
N HIS A 144 -3.22 -16.78 -0.19
CA HIS A 144 -2.67 -16.26 1.06
C HIS A 144 -1.57 -17.19 1.56
N SER A 145 -0.62 -17.60 0.71
CA SER A 145 0.58 -18.33 1.16
C SER A 145 1.79 -17.39 1.20
N PRO A 146 2.85 -17.68 1.97
CA PRO A 146 4.04 -16.82 2.02
C PRO A 146 4.67 -16.54 0.65
N GLN A 147 4.55 -17.47 -0.30
CA GLN A 147 5.08 -17.35 -1.67
C GLN A 147 4.29 -16.36 -2.54
N ALA A 148 3.06 -16.01 -2.15
CA ALA A 148 2.29 -14.97 -2.82
C ALA A 148 2.77 -13.55 -2.47
N TYR A 149 3.72 -13.38 -1.55
CA TYR A 149 4.18 -12.07 -1.10
C TYR A 149 5.66 -11.88 -1.41
N ASN A 150 5.94 -10.87 -2.21
CA ASN A 150 7.27 -10.40 -2.51
C ASN A 150 7.82 -9.56 -1.35
N TRP A 151 9.12 -9.27 -1.41
CA TRP A 151 9.78 -8.39 -0.46
C TRP A 151 9.50 -6.91 -0.72
N LEU A 152 8.92 -6.23 0.26
CA LEU A 152 8.87 -4.78 0.35
C LEU A 152 10.14 -4.28 1.08
N LYS A 153 10.96 -3.48 0.40
CA LYS A 153 12.16 -2.88 1.01
C LYS A 153 11.92 -1.42 1.40
N ILE A 154 12.31 -1.05 2.61
CA ILE A 154 12.23 0.31 3.14
C ILE A 154 13.65 0.79 3.45
N GLY A 155 14.07 1.90 2.83
CA GLY A 155 15.30 2.64 3.16
C GLY A 155 16.25 2.91 1.99
N SER A 156 16.50 1.94 1.10
CA SER A 156 17.45 2.08 -0.01
C SER A 156 17.11 1.13 -1.16
N ASP A 157 17.51 1.47 -2.39
CA ASP A 157 17.47 0.59 -3.57
C ASP A 157 18.69 -0.35 -3.68
N VAL A 158 19.72 -0.16 -2.84
CA VAL A 158 20.94 -0.98 -2.84
C VAL A 158 20.66 -2.40 -2.31
N LYS A 159 21.27 -3.40 -2.94
CA LYS A 159 21.16 -4.82 -2.53
C LYS A 159 21.79 -5.02 -1.15
N GLN A 160 21.17 -5.84 -0.28
CA GLN A 160 21.67 -6.16 1.06
C GLN A 160 21.88 -4.94 1.98
N HIS A 161 21.13 -3.86 1.74
CA HIS A 161 21.06 -2.70 2.62
C HIS A 161 19.60 -2.46 3.02
N SER A 162 19.41 -1.81 4.16
CA SER A 162 18.09 -1.45 4.73
C SER A 162 17.28 -2.64 5.24
N PHE A 163 15.94 -2.53 5.21
CA PHE A 163 15.03 -3.44 5.88
C PHE A 163 14.01 -4.01 4.89
N MET A 164 13.86 -5.33 4.86
CA MET A 164 12.95 -6.03 3.97
C MET A 164 11.83 -6.66 4.79
N PHE A 165 10.60 -6.50 4.31
CA PHE A 165 9.38 -7.02 4.91
C PHE A 165 8.61 -7.84 3.87
N SER A 166 8.12 -9.00 4.27
CA SER A 166 7.15 -9.81 3.53
C SER A 166 6.10 -10.32 4.54
N ARG A 167 5.08 -11.06 4.08
CA ARG A 167 3.87 -11.37 4.87
C ARG A 167 4.13 -11.75 6.33
N ASP A 168 5.05 -12.70 6.56
CA ASP A 168 5.34 -13.25 7.89
C ASP A 168 6.85 -13.20 8.21
N LYS A 169 7.62 -12.35 7.51
CA LYS A 169 9.09 -12.31 7.61
C LYS A 169 9.63 -10.89 7.50
N ALA A 170 10.67 -10.61 8.27
CA ALA A 170 11.45 -9.40 8.14
C ALA A 170 12.96 -9.71 8.19
N ILE A 171 13.74 -9.02 7.36
CA ILE A 171 15.20 -9.12 7.31
C ILE A 171 15.78 -7.72 7.50
N PHE A 172 16.67 -7.58 8.48
CA PHE A 172 17.31 -6.33 8.85
C PHE A 172 18.79 -6.41 8.46
N TYR A 173 19.18 -5.76 7.36
CA TYR A 173 20.60 -5.67 6.97
C TYR A 173 21.35 -4.53 7.67
N GLY A 174 20.62 -3.52 8.14
CA GLY A 174 21.17 -2.39 8.89
C GLY A 174 21.19 -2.62 10.40
N SER A 175 21.77 -1.67 11.13
CA SER A 175 21.66 -1.65 12.60
C SER A 175 20.21 -1.42 13.03
N LEU A 176 19.77 -2.21 14.01
CA LEU A 176 18.50 -2.05 14.69
C LEU A 176 18.76 -1.63 16.14
N THR A 177 18.37 -0.41 16.49
CA THR A 177 18.41 0.09 17.87
C THR A 177 17.00 0.14 18.43
N LEU A 178 16.73 -0.67 19.46
CA LEU A 178 15.47 -0.65 20.21
C LEU A 178 15.68 0.17 21.50
N THR A 179 15.03 1.33 21.59
CA THR A 179 15.17 2.24 22.75
C THR A 179 14.22 1.92 23.90
N ASN A 180 13.27 1.01 23.69
CA ASN A 180 12.28 0.57 24.66
C ASN A 180 12.41 -0.93 24.93
N ALA A 181 11.60 -1.44 25.86
CA ALA A 181 11.52 -2.86 26.17
C ALA A 181 11.15 -3.69 24.92
N LEU A 182 11.81 -4.83 24.77
CA LEU A 182 11.48 -5.87 23.81
C LEU A 182 10.79 -7.01 24.57
N THR A 183 9.58 -7.36 24.16
CA THR A 183 8.91 -8.56 24.66
C THR A 183 9.12 -9.68 23.66
N LEU A 184 9.65 -10.81 24.12
CA LEU A 184 9.81 -12.00 23.29
C LEU A 184 8.44 -12.62 22.98
N GLY A 185 8.32 -13.29 21.84
CA GLY A 185 7.14 -14.10 21.53
C GLY A 185 6.86 -15.08 22.67
N ARG A 186 5.69 -14.94 23.30
CA ARG A 186 5.25 -15.76 24.44
C ARG A 186 4.49 -16.95 23.88
N ILE A 187 5.20 -18.06 23.64
CA ILE A 187 4.70 -19.20 22.85
C ILE A 187 4.63 -20.44 23.75
N GLY A 188 3.45 -21.04 23.85
CA GLY A 188 3.20 -22.34 24.46
C GLY A 188 2.59 -23.32 23.45
N LYS A 189 2.26 -24.52 23.92
CA LYS A 189 1.72 -25.60 23.08
C LYS A 189 0.42 -25.19 22.37
N GLU A 190 -0.43 -24.41 23.01
CA GLU A 190 -1.71 -23.95 22.46
C GLU A 190 -1.57 -22.83 21.42
N ASP A 191 -0.40 -22.20 21.32
CA ASP A 191 -0.07 -21.19 20.30
C ASP A 191 0.52 -21.83 19.04
N LEU A 192 0.61 -23.15 19.00
CA LEU A 192 1.19 -23.93 17.91
C LEU A 192 0.13 -24.84 17.29
N LEU A 193 0.13 -24.86 15.96
CA LEU A 193 -0.61 -25.81 15.17
C LEU A 193 0.36 -26.41 14.17
N ASP A 194 0.54 -27.73 14.18
CA ASP A 194 1.54 -28.42 13.35
C ASP A 194 1.06 -28.70 11.92
N THR A 195 -0.23 -28.48 11.67
CA THR A 195 -0.90 -28.77 10.41
C THR A 195 -1.54 -27.51 9.86
N GLU A 196 -1.29 -27.22 8.59
CA GLU A 196 -1.87 -26.04 7.93
C GLU A 196 -3.41 -26.15 7.88
N PRO A 197 -4.16 -25.11 8.31
CA PRO A 197 -5.60 -25.10 8.16
C PRO A 197 -6.00 -25.20 6.68
N ALA A 198 -6.94 -26.10 6.35
CA ALA A 198 -7.39 -26.30 4.97
C ALA A 198 -8.28 -25.18 4.42
N LYS A 199 -8.74 -24.27 5.28
CA LYS A 199 -9.62 -23.15 4.94
C LYS A 199 -8.82 -21.90 4.59
N ASP A 200 -9.48 -20.93 3.97
CA ASP A 200 -8.87 -19.63 3.69
C ASP A 200 -8.37 -18.95 4.96
N HIS A 201 -7.12 -18.47 4.94
CA HIS A 201 -6.44 -17.92 6.11
C HIS A 201 -7.16 -16.72 6.74
N GLU A 202 -7.90 -15.91 5.96
CA GLU A 202 -8.68 -14.78 6.50
C GLU A 202 -9.86 -15.29 7.33
N SER A 203 -10.46 -16.44 6.95
CA SER A 203 -11.59 -17.04 7.65
C SER A 203 -11.23 -17.80 8.94
N VAL A 204 -9.97 -18.20 9.09
CA VAL A 204 -9.44 -18.94 10.25
C VAL A 204 -8.15 -18.29 10.77
N ALA A 205 -8.17 -16.96 10.88
CA ALA A 205 -6.98 -16.16 11.19
C ALA A 205 -6.24 -16.62 12.45
N GLU A 206 -6.95 -16.97 13.53
CA GLU A 206 -6.34 -17.43 14.77
C GLU A 206 -5.58 -18.76 14.61
N GLU A 207 -6.20 -19.77 13.98
CA GLU A 207 -5.55 -21.06 13.70
C GLU A 207 -4.38 -20.89 12.73
N SER A 208 -4.56 -20.02 11.73
CA SER A 208 -3.50 -19.68 10.78
C SER A 208 -2.30 -19.04 11.48
N ALA A 209 -2.51 -18.15 12.44
CA ALA A 209 -1.43 -17.53 13.21
C ALA A 209 -0.64 -18.57 14.03
N LYS A 210 -1.32 -19.58 14.59
CA LYS A 210 -0.68 -20.69 15.30
C LYS A 210 0.20 -21.56 14.39
N TYR A 211 -0.27 -21.80 13.17
CA TYR A 211 0.53 -22.51 12.17
C TYR A 211 1.76 -21.69 11.74
N VAL A 212 1.61 -20.36 11.60
CA VAL A 212 2.74 -19.45 11.34
C VAL A 212 3.79 -19.52 12.45
N ASN A 213 3.39 -19.53 13.73
CA ASN A 213 4.31 -19.72 14.86
C ASN A 213 5.05 -21.06 14.77
N TYR A 214 4.34 -22.14 14.46
CA TYR A 214 4.93 -23.47 14.29
C TYR A 214 5.99 -23.49 13.18
N GLU A 215 5.66 -23.00 11.98
CA GLU A 215 6.59 -22.96 10.86
C GLU A 215 7.78 -22.01 11.14
N SER A 216 7.56 -20.90 11.85
CA SER A 216 8.63 -20.00 12.29
C SER A 216 9.62 -20.70 13.22
N LEU A 217 9.14 -21.42 14.25
CA LEU A 217 10.00 -22.14 15.17
C LEU A 217 10.68 -23.35 14.51
N LYS A 218 9.97 -24.10 13.67
CA LYS A 218 10.52 -25.28 12.97
C LYS A 218 11.66 -24.89 12.02
N ASN A 219 11.48 -23.82 11.26
CA ASN A 219 12.46 -23.35 10.27
C ASN A 219 13.43 -22.28 10.82
N SER A 220 13.45 -22.09 12.14
CA SER A 220 14.30 -21.12 12.82
C SER A 220 15.80 -21.40 12.62
N GLU A 221 16.59 -20.33 12.60
CA GLU A 221 18.06 -20.41 12.58
C GLU A 221 18.64 -20.36 14.01
N ASP A 222 19.92 -20.69 14.14
CA ASP A 222 20.68 -20.46 15.37
C ASP A 222 20.62 -18.99 15.78
N GLY A 223 20.45 -18.75 17.08
CA GLY A 223 20.23 -17.41 17.64
C GLY A 223 18.75 -17.00 17.75
N THR A 224 17.81 -17.83 17.29
CA THR A 224 16.37 -17.60 17.54
C THR A 224 16.06 -17.71 19.03
N ILE A 225 15.32 -16.74 19.59
CA ILE A 225 14.95 -16.67 21.02
C ILE A 225 13.44 -16.46 21.15
N PHE A 226 12.80 -17.16 22.09
CA PHE A 226 11.42 -16.90 22.50
C PHE A 226 11.23 -17.19 23.99
N TYR A 227 10.07 -16.80 24.54
CA TYR A 227 9.68 -17.15 25.91
C TYR A 227 8.68 -18.31 25.87
N ASP A 228 9.06 -19.44 26.44
CA ASP A 228 8.20 -20.61 26.63
C ASP A 228 7.32 -20.37 27.86
N LYS A 229 6.04 -20.12 27.61
CA LYS A 229 5.08 -19.77 28.65
C LYS A 229 4.52 -20.98 29.41
N ASP A 230 4.71 -22.20 28.91
CA ASP A 230 4.26 -23.41 29.58
C ASP A 230 5.22 -23.81 30.71
N HIS A 231 6.48 -23.40 30.58
CA HIS A 231 7.55 -23.73 31.53
C HIS A 231 8.18 -22.50 32.22
N ASP A 232 7.72 -21.28 31.88
CA ASP A 232 8.24 -20.00 32.37
C ASP A 232 9.76 -19.80 32.14
N ILE A 233 10.26 -20.16 30.95
CA ILE A 233 11.69 -20.06 30.58
C ILE A 233 11.92 -19.27 29.29
N VAL A 234 13.12 -18.69 29.17
CA VAL A 234 13.61 -18.16 27.90
C VAL A 234 14.39 -19.25 27.17
N VAL A 235 14.07 -19.49 25.91
CA VAL A 235 14.68 -20.54 25.09
C VAL A 235 15.44 -19.91 23.94
N ILE A 236 16.64 -20.42 23.63
CA ILE A 236 17.49 -20.01 22.51
C ILE A 236 17.92 -21.23 21.69
N LYS A 237 17.95 -21.10 20.36
CA LYS A 237 18.50 -22.12 19.45
C LYS A 237 20.00 -21.97 19.27
N ILE A 238 20.78 -23.02 19.53
CA ILE A 238 22.24 -23.01 19.41
C ILE A 238 22.69 -24.32 18.78
N LYS A 239 23.39 -24.26 17.64
CA LYS A 239 23.87 -25.42 16.88
C LYS A 239 22.76 -26.43 16.57
N GLY A 240 21.58 -25.93 16.20
CA GLY A 240 20.41 -26.73 15.89
C GLY A 240 19.61 -27.24 17.09
N GLU A 241 20.07 -27.04 18.32
CA GLU A 241 19.40 -27.50 19.54
C GLU A 241 18.74 -26.36 20.30
N TRP A 242 17.53 -26.58 20.81
CA TRP A 242 16.88 -25.66 21.74
C TRP A 242 17.46 -25.80 23.14
N ARG A 243 17.85 -24.69 23.74
CA ARG A 243 18.47 -24.63 25.06
C ARG A 243 17.80 -23.56 25.91
N GLN A 244 17.70 -23.81 27.20
CA GLN A 244 17.29 -22.80 28.16
C GLN A 244 18.38 -21.74 28.31
N LEU A 245 18.00 -20.47 28.28
CA LEU A 245 18.86 -19.36 28.69
C LEU A 245 18.84 -19.25 30.22
N GLU A 246 19.98 -19.43 30.87
CA GLU A 246 20.07 -19.31 32.32
C GLU A 246 19.82 -17.86 32.76
N THR A 247 18.87 -17.68 33.68
CA THR A 247 18.60 -16.39 34.32
C THR A 247 18.90 -16.48 35.81
N LYS A 248 19.18 -15.34 36.44
CA LYS A 248 19.31 -15.23 37.89
C LYS A 248 18.24 -14.27 38.40
N PRO A 249 17.63 -14.55 39.56
CA PRO A 249 16.78 -13.57 40.22
C PRO A 249 17.52 -12.23 40.38
N LEU A 250 16.77 -11.14 40.32
CA LEU A 250 17.33 -9.82 40.60
C LEU A 250 17.95 -9.79 42.00
N PRO A 251 19.03 -9.02 42.20
CA PRO A 251 19.55 -8.74 43.53
C PRO A 251 18.44 -8.23 44.46
N LYS A 252 18.43 -8.64 45.74
CA LYS A 252 17.37 -8.31 46.71
C LYS A 252 17.12 -6.80 46.88
N ASN A 253 18.12 -5.97 46.59
CA ASN A 253 18.09 -4.51 46.67
C ASN A 253 17.63 -3.82 45.38
N ILE A 254 17.36 -4.58 44.31
CA ILE A 254 16.82 -4.06 43.05
C ILE A 254 15.37 -4.52 42.95
N LYS A 255 14.46 -3.56 42.89
CA LYS A 255 13.02 -3.77 42.68
C LYS A 255 12.52 -2.79 41.64
N TYR A 256 11.54 -3.23 40.86
CA TYR A 256 10.85 -2.41 39.89
C TYR A 256 9.40 -2.26 40.39
N ASP A 257 9.00 -1.04 40.76
CA ASP A 257 7.72 -0.74 41.42
C ASP A 257 6.60 -0.33 40.44
N PHE A 258 6.83 -0.53 39.14
CA PHE A 258 5.86 -0.24 38.07
C PHE A 258 4.98 -1.45 37.76
#